data_AF-A0A1I2CGY6-F1
#
_entry.id   AF-A0A1I2CGY6-F1
#
_cell.length_a   1.000
_cell.length_b   1.000
_cell.length_c   1.000
_cell.angle_alpha   90.00
_cell.angle_beta   90.00
_cell.angle_gamma   90.00
#
_symmetry.space_group_name_H-M   'P 1'
#
loop_
_entity.id
_entity.type
_entity.pdbx_description
1 polymer ?
#
loop_
_entity_poly.entity_id
_entity_poly.type
_entity_poly.pdbx_seq_one_letter_code
_entity_poly.pdbx_strand_id
1 'polypeptide(L)'
;MCQQMKQSYPIILAFAAQYPEQLPNLYIYKIDSNADPVMPLPGNASDMSWSPMQNQIVYSTVAQPNGNEIRVIDAPDELLQ
;
A
#
# COMPACT_ATOMS: atom_id res chain seq x y z
N MET A 1 -38.45 14.53 2.42
CA MET A 1 -37.79 13.80 1.31
C MET A 1 -36.33 13.65 1.71
N CYS A 2 -35.92 12.50 2.26
CA CYS A 2 -34.54 12.28 2.70
C CYS A 2 -33.71 11.80 1.50
N GLN A 3 -32.77 12.63 1.03
CA GLN A 3 -31.73 12.16 0.12
C GLN A 3 -30.75 11.31 0.92
N GLN A 4 -30.71 10.02 0.63
CA GLN A 4 -29.74 9.11 1.20
C GLN A 4 -28.39 9.39 0.54
N MET A 5 -27.48 10.05 1.26
CA MET A 5 -26.12 10.24 0.78
C MET A 5 -25.44 8.87 0.70
N LYS A 6 -25.14 8.40 -0.52
CA LYS A 6 -24.29 7.23 -0.72
C LYS A 6 -22.87 7.62 -0.31
N GLN A 7 -22.50 7.30 0.91
CA GLN A 7 -21.10 7.40 1.33
C GLN A 7 -20.31 6.35 0.57
N SER A 8 -19.51 6.77 -0.40
CA SER A 8 -18.59 5.91 -1.14
C SER A 8 -17.28 5.85 -0.37
N TYR A 9 -16.92 4.67 0.10
CA TYR A 9 -15.59 4.44 0.68
C TYR A 9 -14.58 4.30 -0.46
N PRO A 10 -13.39 4.92 -0.35
CA PRO A 10 -12.36 4.74 -1.34
C PRO A 10 -11.88 3.29 -1.34
N ILE A 11 -11.69 2.71 -2.53
CA ILE A 11 -11.09 1.39 -2.66
C ILE A 11 -9.58 1.60 -2.82
N ILE A 12 -8.80 1.06 -1.90
CA ILE A 12 -7.35 1.16 -1.90
C ILE A 12 -6.73 -0.17 -2.31
N LEU A 13 -5.77 -0.10 -3.21
CA LEU A 13 -4.98 -1.22 -3.68
C LEU A 13 -3.55 -1.10 -3.18
N ALA A 14 -3.00 -2.15 -2.60
CA ALA A 14 -1.55 -2.28 -2.38
C ALA A 14 -1.00 -3.40 -3.25
N PHE A 15 0.19 -3.19 -3.79
CA PHE A 15 0.85 -4.17 -4.64
C PHE A 15 2.37 -4.00 -4.60
N ALA A 16 3.08 -5.12 -4.79
CA ALA A 16 4.52 -5.08 -5.05
C ALA A 16 4.74 -4.92 -6.55
N ALA A 17 5.58 -3.98 -6.95
CA ALA A 17 6.01 -3.83 -8.33
C ALA A 17 7.50 -3.54 -8.41
N GLN A 18 8.11 -3.94 -9.51
CA GLN A 18 9.52 -3.75 -9.78
C GLN A 18 9.70 -3.06 -11.13
N TYR A 19 10.32 -1.88 -11.11
CA TYR A 19 10.82 -1.27 -12.33
C TYR A 19 12.18 -1.90 -12.72
N PRO A 20 12.55 -1.85 -14.01
CA PRO A 20 13.88 -2.28 -14.45
C PRO A 20 14.97 -1.64 -13.58
N GLU A 21 15.97 -2.44 -13.21
CA GLU A 21 17.13 -2.03 -12.39
C GLU A 21 16.81 -1.58 -10.95
N GLN A 22 15.57 -1.75 -10.48
CA GLN A 22 15.19 -1.50 -9.10
C GLN A 22 14.87 -2.80 -8.37
N LEU A 23 14.91 -2.77 -7.04
CA LEU A 23 14.32 -3.81 -6.21
C LEU A 23 12.79 -3.66 -6.22
N PRO A 24 12.01 -4.74 -6.06
CA PRO A 24 10.56 -4.62 -5.91
C PRO A 24 10.23 -3.72 -4.71
N ASN A 25 9.31 -2.80 -4.89
CA ASN A 25 8.84 -1.90 -3.85
C ASN A 25 7.34 -2.07 -3.65
N LEU A 26 6.89 -1.71 -2.45
CA LEU A 26 5.48 -1.64 -2.13
C LEU A 26 4.92 -0.32 -2.68
N TYR A 27 3.79 -0.42 -3.38
CA TYR A 27 3.02 0.72 -3.87
C TYR A 27 1.61 0.66 -3.32
N ILE A 28 1.03 1.83 -3.07
CA ILE A 28 -0.36 1.99 -2.65
C ILE A 28 -1.04 2.94 -3.63
N TYR A 29 -2.21 2.55 -4.12
CA TYR A 29 -2.97 3.29 -5.13
C TYR A 29 -4.43 3.38 -4.72
N LYS A 30 -5.02 4.55 -4.90
CA LYS A 30 -6.46 4.78 -4.72
C LYS A 30 -7.16 4.52 -6.05
N ILE A 31 -8.05 3.52 -6.09
CA ILE A 31 -8.84 3.22 -7.29
C ILE A 31 -9.72 4.43 -7.63
N ASP A 32 -9.89 4.67 -8.93
CA ASP A 32 -10.57 5.84 -9.50
C ASP A 32 -9.89 7.19 -9.24
N SER A 33 -8.63 7.16 -8.76
CA SER A 33 -7.78 8.36 -8.67
C SER A 33 -6.99 8.58 -9.95
N ASN A 34 -6.83 9.84 -10.35
CA ASN A 34 -5.88 10.25 -11.39
C ASN A 34 -4.45 10.46 -10.84
N ALA A 35 -4.22 10.22 -9.55
CA ALA A 35 -2.90 10.33 -8.93
C ALA A 35 -2.07 9.07 -9.18
N ASP A 36 -0.74 9.22 -9.24
CA ASP A 36 0.16 8.08 -9.34
C ASP A 36 0.18 7.23 -8.05
N PRO A 37 0.48 5.93 -8.12
CA PRO A 37 0.71 5.11 -6.94
C PRO A 37 1.83 5.68 -6.07
N VAL A 38 1.57 5.77 -4.76
CA VAL A 38 2.56 6.24 -3.78
C VAL A 38 3.44 5.07 -3.36
N MET A 39 4.74 5.30 -3.31
CA MET A 39 5.71 4.36 -2.73
C MET A 39 5.99 4.77 -1.28
N PRO A 40 5.29 4.21 -0.28
CA PRO A 40 5.43 4.63 1.11
C PRO A 40 6.82 4.37 1.66
N LEU A 41 7.47 3.26 1.27
CA LEU A 41 8.83 2.94 1.66
C LEU A 41 9.56 2.14 0.57
N PRO A 42 10.83 2.48 0.29
CA PRO A 42 11.68 1.62 -0.52
C PRO A 42 12.10 0.39 0.30
N GLY A 43 12.14 -0.78 -0.36
CA GLY A 43 12.79 -1.94 0.23
C GLY A 43 12.22 -3.27 -0.20
N ASN A 44 12.82 -3.86 -1.24
CA ASN A 44 12.72 -5.25 -1.71
C ASN A 44 11.50 -6.04 -1.17
N ALA A 45 10.31 -5.51 -1.39
CA ALA A 45 9.08 -5.99 -0.80
C ALA A 45 8.59 -7.18 -1.61
N SER A 46 8.18 -8.26 -0.95
CA SER A 46 7.56 -9.42 -1.61
C SER A 46 6.11 -9.60 -1.18
N ASP A 47 5.89 -10.39 -0.13
CA ASP A 47 4.59 -10.80 0.32
C ASP A 47 3.99 -9.72 1.20
N MET A 48 2.69 -9.48 1.06
CA MET A 48 2.00 -8.46 1.84
C MET A 48 0.58 -8.85 2.18
N SER A 49 0.07 -8.25 3.27
CA SER A 49 -1.32 -8.38 3.68
C SER A 49 -1.80 -7.09 4.35
N TRP A 50 -3.02 -6.69 4.02
CA TRP A 50 -3.71 -5.61 4.71
C TRP A 50 -4.20 -6.06 6.08
N SER A 51 -4.06 -5.20 7.07
CA SER A 51 -4.78 -5.34 8.32
C SER A 51 -6.27 -5.08 8.06
N PRO A 52 -7.19 -5.96 8.50
CA PRO A 52 -8.62 -5.75 8.33
C PRO A 52 -9.20 -4.74 9.35
N MET A 53 -8.42 -4.36 10.37
CA MET A 53 -8.88 -3.53 11.48
C MET A 53 -8.18 -2.18 11.57
N GLN A 54 -6.98 -2.08 10.99
CA GLN A 54 -6.13 -0.90 11.06
C GLN A 54 -5.73 -0.55 9.62
N ASN A 55 -5.53 0.72 9.32
CA ASN A 55 -5.07 1.16 8.00
C ASN A 55 -3.57 0.86 7.85
N GLN A 56 -3.21 -0.43 7.92
CA GLN A 56 -1.84 -0.91 7.99
C GLN A 56 -1.59 -2.04 7.01
N ILE A 57 -0.35 -2.14 6.55
CA ILE A 57 0.14 -3.21 5.69
C ILE A 57 1.30 -3.91 6.40
N VAL A 58 1.20 -5.23 6.54
CA VAL A 58 2.33 -6.10 6.86
C VAL A 58 2.96 -6.54 5.54
N TYR A 59 4.29 -6.50 5.46
CA TYR A 59 5.01 -7.06 4.32
C TYR A 59 6.35 -7.67 4.71
N SER A 60 6.83 -8.61 3.91
CA SER A 60 8.17 -9.18 4.02
C SER A 60 9.16 -8.45 3.10
N THR A 61 10.40 -8.31 3.57
CA THR A 61 11.53 -7.93 2.73
C THR A 61 12.38 -9.16 2.41
N VAL A 62 12.94 -9.20 1.21
CA VAL A 62 13.87 -10.26 0.80
C VAL A 62 15.26 -9.69 0.62
N ALA A 63 16.31 -10.40 1.05
CA ALA A 63 17.70 -10.15 0.67
C ALA A 63 18.18 -8.68 0.80
N GLN A 64 17.69 -7.94 1.79
CA GLN A 64 18.30 -6.67 2.22
C GLN A 64 19.58 -7.00 3.01
N PRO A 65 20.55 -6.08 3.18
CA PRO A 65 21.89 -6.41 3.70
C PRO A 65 21.90 -7.17 5.05
N ASN A 66 20.79 -7.14 5.80
CA ASN A 66 20.63 -7.79 7.10
C ASN A 66 19.73 -9.04 7.09
N GLY A 67 19.28 -9.53 5.92
CA GLY A 67 18.40 -10.68 5.77
C GLY A 67 16.94 -10.34 5.45
N ASN A 68 16.05 -11.28 5.71
CA ASN A 68 14.61 -11.13 5.52
C ASN A 68 13.96 -10.58 6.79
N GLU A 69 13.12 -9.55 6.66
CA GLU A 69 12.43 -8.94 7.78
C GLU A 69 10.91 -8.92 7.54
N ILE A 70 10.14 -8.92 8.63
CA ILE A 70 8.71 -8.60 8.59
C ILE A 70 8.55 -7.17 9.07
N ARG A 71 7.92 -6.32 8.27
CA ARG A 71 7.71 -4.90 8.54
C ARG A 71 6.22 -4.56 8.53
N VAL A 72 5.87 -3.52 9.28
CA VAL A 72 4.53 -2.94 9.30
C VAL A 72 4.64 -1.47 8.92
N ILE A 73 3.73 -1.01 8.08
CA ILE A 73 3.56 0.42 7.78
C ILE A 73 2.10 0.83 7.92
N ASP A 74 1.89 2.09 8.28
CA ASP A 74 0.60 2.75 8.12
C ASP A 74 0.41 3.15 6.66
N ALA A 75 -0.82 3.02 6.16
CA ALA A 75 -1.20 3.55 4.86
C ALA A 75 -1.25 5.08 4.93
N PRO A 76 -0.71 5.80 3.92
CA PRO A 76 -0.71 7.25 3.91
C PRO A 76 -2.13 7.84 4.03
N ASP A 77 -2.33 8.76 4.97
CA ASP A 77 -3.63 9.42 5.21
C ASP A 77 -4.20 10.10 3.97
N GLU A 78 -3.32 10.63 3.11
CA GLU A 78 -3.68 11.27 1.83
C GLU A 78 -4.39 10.34 0.84
N LEU A 79 -4.18 9.02 0.96
CA LEU A 79 -4.87 8.01 0.15
C LEU A 79 -6.20 7.59 0.75
N LEU A 80 -6.42 7.87 2.04
CA LEU A 80 -7.56 7.41 2.83
C LEU A 80 -8.71 8.43 2.91
N GLN A 81 -8.48 9.69 2.51
CA GLN A 81 -9.48 10.75 2.39
C GLN A 81 -10.21 10.69 1.05
#